data_AF-A6JGU9-F1
#
_entry.id   AF-A6JGU9-F1
#
_cell.length_a   1.000
_cell.length_b   1.000
_cell.length_c   1.000
_cell.angle_alpha   90.00
_cell.angle_beta   90.00
_cell.angle_gamma   90.00
#
_symmetry.space_group_name_H-M   'P 1'
#
loop_
_entity.id
_entity.type
_entity.pdbx_description
1 polymer ?
#
loop_
_entity_poly.entity_id
_entity_poly.type
_entity_poly.pdbx_seq_one_letter_code
_entity_poly.pdbx_strand_id
1 'polypeptide(L)'
;MASFQWAPPQLPNGVIHSYELQLHRACPPDSAPHCPPSPTERKYWGPGHRASLAGLQPNTAYGVQVVAHNEAGSTASGWTSFRTKKE
;
A
#
# COMPACT_ATOMS: atom_id res chain seq x y z
N MET A 1 -1.61 14.35 3.48
CA MET A 1 -2.30 13.37 2.62
C MET A 1 -1.29 12.74 1.65
N ALA A 2 -1.51 11.52 1.17
CA ALA A 2 -0.67 10.91 0.14
C ALA A 2 -1.54 10.26 -0.95
N SER A 3 -1.27 10.59 -2.21
CA SER A 3 -1.99 10.06 -3.37
C SER A 3 -1.16 9.00 -4.08
N PHE A 4 -1.74 7.84 -4.30
CA PHE A 4 -1.12 6.70 -4.96
C PHE A 4 -1.83 6.44 -6.29
N GLN A 5 -1.03 6.14 -7.31
CA GLN A 5 -1.49 5.70 -8.61
C GLN A 5 -0.67 4.49 -9.01
N TRP A 6 -1.34 3.46 -9.51
CA TRP A 6 -0.71 2.24 -9.98
C TRP A 6 -1.22 1.85 -11.36
N ALA A 7 -0.41 1.09 -12.07
CA ALA A 7 -0.77 0.51 -13.36
C ALA A 7 -1.22 -0.94 -13.16
N PRO A 8 -2.01 -1.50 -14.10
CA PRO A 8 -2.25 -2.93 -14.15
C PRO A 8 -0.92 -3.71 -14.22
N PRO A 9 -0.86 -4.91 -13.60
CA PRO A 9 0.34 -5.73 -13.64
C PRO A 9 0.62 -6.20 -15.07
N GLN A 10 1.90 -6.45 -15.39
CA GLN A 10 2.33 -6.83 -16.74
C GLN A 10 1.88 -8.23 -17.14
N LEU A 11 1.72 -9.14 -16.18
CA LEU A 11 1.17 -10.47 -16.38
C LEU A 11 -0.10 -10.61 -15.54
N PRO A 12 -1.22 -9.99 -15.97
CA PRO A 12 -2.49 -10.27 -15.36
C PRO A 12 -2.90 -11.66 -15.85
N ASN A 13 -2.90 -12.67 -14.98
CA ASN A 13 -3.37 -14.04 -15.29
C ASN A 13 -4.91 -14.03 -15.47
N GLY A 14 -5.44 -13.18 -16.34
CA GLY A 14 -6.87 -12.88 -16.50
C GLY A 14 -7.20 -11.39 -16.37
N VAL A 15 -8.49 -11.04 -16.40
CA VAL A 15 -8.96 -9.65 -16.22
C VAL A 15 -8.95 -9.28 -14.74
N ILE A 16 -8.43 -8.09 -14.42
CA ILE A 16 -8.41 -7.59 -13.04
C ILE A 16 -9.76 -6.94 -12.74
N HIS A 17 -10.44 -7.48 -11.73
CA HIS A 17 -11.75 -6.97 -11.31
C HIS A 17 -11.63 -5.91 -10.20
N SER A 18 -10.60 -6.01 -9.36
CA SER A 18 -10.43 -5.11 -8.21
C SER A 18 -8.98 -4.97 -7.80
N TYR A 19 -8.65 -3.80 -7.24
CA TYR A 19 -7.37 -3.49 -6.63
C TYR A 19 -7.57 -3.21 -5.15
N GLU A 20 -6.65 -3.72 -4.35
CA GLU A 20 -6.53 -3.51 -2.92
C GLU A 20 -5.26 -2.72 -2.65
N LEU A 21 -5.36 -1.58 -1.96
CA LEU A 21 -4.19 -0.86 -1.48
C LEU A 21 -3.93 -1.25 -0.04
N GLN A 22 -2.81 -1.92 0.17
CA GLN A 22 -2.32 -2.34 1.46
C GLN A 22 -1.28 -1.35 1.97
N LEU A 23 -1.43 -0.88 3.20
CA LEU A 23 -0.51 0.02 3.86
C LEU A 23 -0.06 -0.59 5.17
N HIS A 24 1.23 -0.56 5.43
CA HIS A 24 1.78 -0.81 6.76
C HIS A 24 2.76 0.30 7.12
N ARG A 25 2.91 0.54 8.42
CA ARG A 25 3.93 1.42 8.97
C ARG A 25 5.26 0.67 8.99
N ALA A 26 6.26 1.28 8.37
CA ALA A 26 7.63 0.83 8.54
C ALA A 26 8.18 1.41 9.84
N CYS A 27 8.90 0.58 10.61
CA CYS A 27 9.52 1.05 11.83
C CYS A 27 10.63 2.05 11.50
N PRO A 28 10.68 3.21 12.19
CA PRO A 28 11.80 4.12 12.05
C PRO A 28 13.10 3.40 12.46
N PRO A 29 14.23 3.64 11.77
CA PRO A 29 15.52 3.12 12.20
C PRO A 29 15.92 3.61 13.60
N ASP A 30 15.36 4.75 14.02
CA ASP A 30 15.59 5.38 15.33
C ASP A 30 14.78 4.75 16.47
N SER A 31 13.80 3.88 16.19
CA SER A 31 12.84 3.35 17.18
C SER A 31 12.92 1.84 17.41
N ALA A 32 14.10 1.23 17.29
CA ALA A 32 14.32 -0.14 17.76
C ALA A 32 14.57 -0.16 19.28
N PRO A 33 14.16 -1.18 20.07
CA PRO A 33 13.57 -2.49 19.72
C PRO A 33 12.05 -2.61 19.98
N HIS A 34 11.35 -1.51 20.27
CA HIS A 34 9.95 -1.53 20.74
C HIS A 34 8.93 -1.08 19.68
N CYS A 35 9.26 -1.27 18.41
CA CYS A 35 8.34 -0.98 17.32
C CYS A 35 7.69 -2.30 16.85
N PRO A 36 6.45 -2.61 17.27
CA PRO A 36 5.76 -3.77 16.76
C PRO A 36 5.54 -3.61 15.25
N PRO A 37 5.66 -4.69 14.45
CA PRO A 37 5.28 -4.65 13.05
C PRO A 37 3.81 -4.24 13.00
N SER A 38 3.52 -3.09 12.38
CA SER A 38 2.12 -2.69 12.22
C SER A 38 1.43 -3.69 11.32
N PRO A 39 0.17 -4.05 11.61
CA PRO A 39 -0.60 -4.89 10.70
C PRO A 39 -0.72 -4.20 9.34
N THR A 40 -0.68 -5.01 8.29
CA THR A 40 -1.02 -4.56 6.95
C THR A 40 -2.50 -4.21 6.93
N GLU A 41 -2.78 -2.96 6.62
CA GLU A 41 -4.12 -2.42 6.72
C GLU A 41 -4.60 -2.01 5.34
N ARG A 42 -5.75 -2.54 4.93
CA ARG A 42 -6.38 -2.22 3.66
C ARG A 42 -6.92 -0.81 3.69
N LYS A 43 -6.33 0.07 2.88
CA LYS A 43 -6.74 1.47 2.77
C LYS A 43 -7.70 1.74 1.63
N TYR A 44 -7.63 0.93 0.58
CA TYR A 44 -8.47 1.08 -0.59
C TYR A 44 -8.87 -0.30 -1.11
N TRP A 45 -10.09 -0.41 -1.62
CA TRP A 45 -10.60 -1.57 -2.31
C TRP A 45 -11.54 -1.11 -3.41
N GLY A 46 -11.25 -1.48 -4.66
CA GLY A 46 -12.13 -1.19 -5.78
C GLY A 46 -11.45 -1.31 -7.15
N PRO A 47 -12.18 -1.11 -8.25
CA PRO A 47 -11.64 -1.21 -9.61
C PRO A 47 -10.76 -0.01 -10.01
N GLY A 48 -10.60 0.99 -9.14
CA GLY A 48 -9.81 2.17 -9.44
C GLY A 48 -8.31 1.92 -9.38
N HIS A 49 -7.58 2.69 -10.19
CA HIS A 49 -6.11 2.67 -10.28
C HIS A 49 -5.45 3.76 -9.43
N ARG A 50 -6.24 4.44 -8.59
CA ARG A 50 -5.85 5.62 -7.81
C ARG A 50 -6.52 5.59 -6.45
N ALA A 51 -5.76 5.89 -5.41
CA ALA A 51 -6.28 6.03 -4.06
C ALA A 51 -5.58 7.15 -3.30
N SER A 52 -6.31 7.79 -2.40
CA SER A 52 -5.78 8.83 -1.53
C SER A 52 -5.80 8.35 -0.08
N LEU A 53 -4.65 8.40 0.58
CA LEU A 53 -4.47 8.08 1.99
C LEU A 53 -4.50 9.35 2.82
N ALA A 54 -5.50 9.44 3.70
CA ALA A 54 -5.61 10.46 4.73
C ALA A 54 -5.25 9.88 6.11
N GLY A 55 -5.01 10.76 7.10
CA GLY A 55 -4.72 10.34 8.48
C GLY A 55 -3.35 9.67 8.68
N LEU A 56 -2.42 9.81 7.75
CA LEU A 56 -1.05 9.31 7.88
C LEU A 56 -0.26 10.14 8.89
N GLN A 57 0.58 9.48 9.68
CA GLN A 57 1.37 10.15 10.70
C GLN A 57 2.55 10.91 10.06
N PRO A 58 2.81 12.17 10.47
CA PRO A 58 3.91 12.95 9.91
C PRO A 58 5.27 12.32 10.26
N ASN A 59 6.27 12.55 9.41
CA ASN A 59 7.65 12.06 9.57
C ASN A 59 7.79 10.52 9.74
N THR A 60 6.77 9.76 9.33
CA THR A 60 6.71 8.31 9.52
C THR A 60 6.96 7.60 8.19
N ALA A 61 7.76 6.54 8.23
CA ALA A 61 7.95 5.67 7.07
C ALA A 61 6.78 4.69 6.98
N TYR A 62 6.24 4.54 5.79
CA TYR A 62 5.16 3.61 5.47
C TYR A 62 5.58 2.77 4.28
N GLY A 63 5.21 1.50 4.28
CA GLY A 63 5.23 0.66 3.10
C GLY A 63 3.83 0.54 2.53
N VAL A 64 3.73 0.64 1.22
CA VAL A 64 2.50 0.45 0.47
C VAL A 64 2.69 -0.63 -0.59
N GLN A 65 1.67 -1.44 -0.80
CA GLN A 65 1.61 -2.47 -1.82
C GLN A 65 0.22 -2.48 -2.43
N VAL A 66 0.13 -2.78 -3.71
CA VAL A 66 -1.14 -2.94 -4.42
C VAL A 66 -1.36 -4.42 -4.67
N VAL A 67 -2.49 -4.96 -4.27
CA VAL A 67 -2.91 -6.32 -4.59
C VAL A 67 -4.01 -6.25 -5.64
N ALA A 68 -3.78 -6.89 -6.76
CA ALA A 68 -4.71 -6.96 -7.86
C ALA A 68 -5.44 -8.32 -7.84
N HIS A 69 -6.76 -8.27 -7.80
CA HIS A 69 -7.64 -9.43 -7.71
C HIS A 69 -8.22 -9.74 -9.10
N ASN A 70 -8.03 -10.98 -9.55
CA ASN A 70 -8.58 -11.51 -10.79
C ASN A 70 -9.41 -12.77 -10.52
N GLU A 71 -10.06 -13.30 -11.55
CA GLU A 71 -10.88 -14.52 -11.42
C GLU A 71 -10.08 -15.74 -10.93
N ALA A 72 -8.80 -15.83 -11.32
CA ALA A 72 -7.91 -16.92 -10.94
C ALA A 72 -7.33 -16.78 -9.51
N GLY A 73 -7.39 -15.59 -8.90
CA GLY A 73 -6.76 -15.33 -7.61
C GLY A 73 -6.36 -13.87 -7.37
N SER A 74 -5.19 -13.65 -6.78
CA SER A 74 -4.74 -12.31 -6.38
C SER A 74 -3.22 -12.21 -6.49
N THR A 75 -2.71 -11.09 -7.01
CA THR A 75 -1.29 -10.85 -7.19
C THR A 75 -0.90 -9.51 -6.57
N ALA A 76 0.17 -9.48 -5.78
CA ALA A 76 0.62 -8.28 -5.10
C ALA A 76 1.83 -7.64 -5.81
N SER A 77 1.88 -6.31 -5.84
CA SER A 77 3.03 -5.55 -6.35
C SER A 77 4.23 -5.68 -5.41
N GLY A 78 5.39 -5.11 -5.75
CA GLY A 78 6.44 -4.92 -4.75
C GLY A 78 6.00 -3.97 -3.63
N TRP A 79 6.54 -4.15 -2.42
CA TRP A 79 6.41 -3.16 -1.34
C TRP A 79 7.19 -1.91 -1.70
N THR A 80 6.51 -0.77 -1.75
CA THR A 80 7.11 0.55 -1.95
C THR A 80 7.14 1.28 -0.63
N SER A 81 8.33 1.63 -0.15
CA SER A 81 8.49 2.45 1.04
C SER A 81 8.46 3.93 0.67
N PHE A 82 7.68 4.70 1.42
CA PHE A 82 7.62 6.15 1.31
C PHE A 82 7.57 6.77 2.70
N ARG A 83 8.00 8.03 2.82
CA ARG A 83 7.93 8.78 4.08
C ARG A 83 6.93 9.90 3.95
N THR A 84 5.98 9.98 4.87
CA THR A 84 5.08 11.14 4.92
C THR A 84 5.85 12.38 5.36
N LYS A 85 5.74 13.46 4.59
CA LYS A 85 6.29 14.76 4.99
C LYS A 85 5.53 15.28 6.22
N LYS A 86 6.28 15.92 7.12
CA LYS A 86 5.72 16.77 8.16
C LYS A 86 5.43 18.12 7.48
N GLU A 87 4.17 18.54 7.45
CA GLU A 87 3.83 19.93 7.09
C GLU A 87 4.28 20.89 8.20
#